data_AF-A0A399D3J7-F1
#
_entry.id   AF-A0A399D3J7-F1
#
_cell.length_a   1.000
_cell.length_b   1.000
_cell.length_c   1.000
_cell.angle_alpha   90.00
_cell.angle_beta   90.00
_cell.angle_gamma   90.00
#
_symmetry.space_group_name_H-M   'P 1'
#
loop_
_entity.id
_entity.type
_entity.pdbx_description
1 polymer ?
#
loop_
_entity_poly.entity_id
_entity_poly.type
_entity_poly.pdbx_seq_one_letter_code
_entity_poly.pdbx_strand_id
1 'polypeptide(L)'
;MPVKMRLARHGRKRYAFYHIVVADSRAPRDGRYIERIGLYNPNTNPATIDLDFDKAYDWLLKGAQPTDTVRTILSYKGVLYKKHLMGGVKKGAFTEEEAEKKLEKWLTEKEAKIQAKKERIEGEADAVVQKQLEAETKLREAKEAAIAAKNAELAAEAAEEVEEAAAEEEVAEAPAAEEAPVAEVETAEAPAEEQEAEKVEEAPVAEEAKEETPVAEEAKEEAPAAEASEKPAEEKAEAKAEEVPAAEEKPEENEEAPKEKGADS
;
A
#
# COMPACT_ATOMS: atom_id res chain seq x y z
N MET A 1 -24.91 -28.90 -0.55
CA MET A 1 -23.67 -29.16 0.23
C MET A 1 -23.50 -27.97 1.20
N PRO A 2 -22.42 -27.80 2.00
CA PRO A 2 -22.28 -26.57 2.77
C PRO A 2 -22.04 -25.36 1.86
N VAL A 3 -22.80 -24.30 2.09
CA VAL A 3 -22.57 -22.97 1.50
C VAL A 3 -21.29 -22.38 2.11
N LYS A 4 -20.40 -21.83 1.29
CA LYS A 4 -19.12 -21.26 1.71
C LYS A 4 -19.01 -19.78 1.33
N MET A 5 -18.43 -18.98 2.23
CA MET A 5 -18.00 -17.61 1.95
C MET A 5 -16.54 -17.65 1.48
N ARG A 6 -16.28 -17.18 0.26
CA ARG A 6 -15.00 -17.35 -0.44
C ARG A 6 -14.60 -16.14 -1.28
N LEU A 7 -13.33 -16.09 -1.64
CA LEU A 7 -12.80 -15.12 -2.59
C LEU A 7 -12.88 -15.65 -4.03
N ALA A 8 -13.61 -14.95 -4.89
CA ALA A 8 -13.56 -15.15 -6.35
C ALA A 8 -12.54 -14.17 -6.95
N ARG A 9 -11.56 -14.67 -7.70
CA ARG A 9 -10.43 -13.90 -8.23
C ARG A 9 -10.83 -13.18 -9.52
N HIS A 10 -10.69 -11.87 -9.49
CA HIS A 10 -10.87 -10.94 -10.59
C HIS A 10 -9.56 -10.16 -10.82
N GLY A 11 -9.54 -9.26 -11.79
CA GLY A 11 -8.35 -8.48 -12.15
C GLY A 11 -7.35 -9.24 -13.05
N ARG A 12 -6.27 -8.55 -13.41
CA ARG A 12 -5.32 -8.93 -14.47
C ARG A 12 -4.16 -9.82 -13.95
N LYS A 13 -3.28 -10.24 -14.86
CA LYS A 13 -1.98 -10.87 -14.51
C LYS A 13 -1.19 -9.88 -13.63
N ARG A 14 -0.56 -10.37 -12.55
CA ARG A 14 0.17 -9.58 -11.52
C ARG A 14 -0.63 -8.49 -10.77
N TYR A 15 -1.94 -8.34 -10.96
CA TYR A 15 -2.77 -7.42 -10.15
C TYR A 15 -4.09 -8.10 -9.78
N ALA A 16 -4.09 -8.77 -8.63
CA ALA A 16 -5.19 -9.62 -8.19
C ALA A 16 -6.20 -8.83 -7.36
N PHE A 17 -7.48 -8.91 -7.73
CA PHE A 17 -8.59 -8.28 -7.03
C PHE A 17 -9.60 -9.36 -6.64
N TYR A 18 -10.28 -9.26 -5.50
CA TYR A 18 -11.13 -10.34 -5.02
C TYR A 18 -12.55 -9.86 -4.68
N HIS A 19 -13.55 -10.59 -5.17
CA HIS A 19 -14.94 -10.44 -4.70
C HIS A 19 -15.20 -11.43 -3.56
N ILE A 20 -15.73 -10.94 -2.45
CA ILE A 20 -16.19 -11.75 -1.31
C ILE A 20 -17.60 -12.23 -1.66
N VAL A 21 -17.70 -13.52 -2.02
CA VAL A 21 -18.94 -14.14 -2.53
C VAL A 21 -19.37 -15.34 -1.70
N VAL A 22 -20.68 -15.56 -1.69
CA VAL A 22 -21.34 -16.75 -1.12
C VAL A 22 -21.69 -17.70 -2.26
N ALA A 23 -21.24 -18.96 -2.18
CA ALA A 23 -21.54 -19.98 -3.18
C ALA A 23 -21.66 -21.37 -2.54
N ASP A 24 -22.28 -22.36 -3.22
CA ASP A 24 -22.07 -23.76 -2.81
C ASP A 24 -20.59 -24.13 -3.05
N SER A 25 -20.04 -24.88 -2.10
CA SER A 25 -18.72 -25.52 -2.18
C SER A 25 -18.36 -26.18 -3.52
N ARG A 26 -19.34 -26.66 -4.31
CA ARG A 26 -19.14 -27.34 -5.60
C ARG A 26 -18.87 -26.41 -6.78
N ALA A 27 -19.26 -25.13 -6.70
CA ALA A 27 -19.12 -24.21 -7.83
C ALA A 27 -17.63 -23.93 -8.12
N PRO A 28 -17.18 -23.81 -9.38
CA PRO A 28 -15.80 -23.40 -9.69
C PRO A 28 -15.51 -22.00 -9.13
N ARG A 29 -14.25 -21.69 -8.78
CA ARG A 29 -13.86 -20.51 -7.98
C ARG A 29 -14.55 -19.21 -8.41
N ASP A 30 -14.46 -18.92 -9.70
CA ASP A 30 -14.91 -17.66 -10.32
C ASP A 30 -16.22 -17.84 -11.12
N GLY A 31 -16.93 -18.95 -10.92
CA GLY A 31 -18.23 -19.21 -11.53
C GLY A 31 -19.42 -18.66 -10.73
N ARG A 32 -20.62 -19.14 -11.07
CA ARG A 32 -21.89 -18.72 -10.47
C ARG A 32 -21.86 -18.78 -8.94
N TYR A 33 -22.12 -17.64 -8.32
CA TYR A 33 -22.35 -17.46 -6.89
C TYR A 33 -23.83 -17.20 -6.58
N ILE A 34 -24.18 -17.17 -5.30
CA ILE A 34 -25.53 -16.85 -4.80
C ILE A 34 -25.62 -15.33 -4.59
N GLU A 35 -24.67 -14.75 -3.84
CA GLU A 35 -24.62 -13.32 -3.56
C GLU A 35 -23.17 -12.82 -3.42
N ARG A 36 -22.92 -11.56 -3.77
CA ARG A 36 -21.67 -10.83 -3.48
C ARG A 36 -21.89 -9.93 -2.27
N ILE A 37 -21.10 -10.12 -1.21
CA ILE A 37 -21.17 -9.38 0.05
C ILE A 37 -20.15 -8.23 0.08
N GLY A 38 -19.03 -8.36 -0.63
CA GLY A 38 -17.96 -7.38 -0.55
C GLY A 38 -16.86 -7.54 -1.58
N LEU A 39 -15.81 -6.73 -1.39
CA LEU A 39 -14.63 -6.62 -2.24
C LEU A 39 -13.37 -6.57 -1.35
N TYR A 40 -12.26 -7.09 -1.86
CA TYR A 40 -10.98 -7.11 -1.18
C TYR A 40 -9.84 -6.82 -2.16
N ASN A 41 -9.10 -5.75 -1.89
CA ASN A 41 -7.92 -5.33 -2.65
C ASN A 41 -6.66 -5.51 -1.79
N PRO A 42 -5.81 -6.53 -2.05
CA PRO A 42 -4.55 -6.72 -1.36
C PRO A 42 -3.41 -5.83 -1.90
N ASN A 43 -3.62 -5.11 -3.02
CA ASN A 43 -2.59 -4.30 -3.67
C ASN A 43 -2.45 -2.90 -3.05
N THR A 44 -3.31 -2.54 -2.09
CA THR A 44 -3.23 -1.32 -1.28
C THR A 44 -2.66 -1.62 0.12
N ASN A 45 -2.02 -0.64 0.76
CA ASN A 45 -1.49 -0.76 2.12
C ASN A 45 -1.92 0.46 2.94
N PRO A 46 -2.81 0.33 3.95
CA PRO A 46 -3.52 -0.90 4.33
C PRO A 46 -4.48 -1.41 3.23
N ALA A 47 -4.71 -2.72 3.22
CA ALA A 47 -5.54 -3.38 2.20
C ALA A 47 -7.00 -2.93 2.26
N THR A 48 -7.56 -2.54 1.12
CA THR A 48 -8.95 -2.04 1.03
C THR A 48 -9.91 -3.22 1.15
N ILE A 49 -10.87 -3.10 2.09
CA ILE A 49 -11.90 -4.10 2.36
C ILE A 49 -13.23 -3.36 2.43
N ASP A 50 -14.09 -3.65 1.46
CA ASP A 50 -15.45 -3.13 1.37
C ASP A 50 -16.40 -4.30 1.64
N LEU A 51 -17.27 -4.19 2.64
CA LEU A 51 -18.06 -5.31 3.13
C LEU A 51 -19.43 -4.83 3.60
N ASP A 52 -20.49 -5.40 3.03
CA ASP A 52 -21.83 -5.30 3.57
C ASP A 52 -21.91 -6.09 4.90
N PHE A 53 -21.95 -5.36 6.00
CA PHE A 53 -21.86 -5.91 7.36
C PHE A 53 -23.03 -6.82 7.71
N ASP A 54 -24.25 -6.41 7.37
CA ASP A 54 -25.45 -7.13 7.78
C ASP A 54 -25.69 -8.33 6.87
N LYS A 55 -25.41 -8.26 5.56
CA LYS A 55 -25.37 -9.46 4.72
C LYS A 55 -24.30 -10.46 5.17
N ALA A 56 -23.12 -9.98 5.57
CA ALA A 56 -22.08 -10.85 6.12
C ALA A 56 -22.55 -11.57 7.40
N TYR A 57 -23.22 -10.85 8.29
CA TYR A 57 -23.80 -11.39 9.52
C TYR A 57 -24.93 -12.40 9.23
N ASP A 58 -25.86 -12.05 8.33
CA ASP A 58 -26.99 -12.89 7.92
C ASP A 58 -26.55 -14.24 7.36
N TRP A 59 -25.56 -14.25 6.46
CA TRP A 59 -25.04 -15.50 5.90
C TRP A 59 -24.30 -16.34 6.94
N LEU A 60 -23.62 -15.71 7.92
CA LEU A 60 -23.03 -16.42 9.06
C LEU A 60 -24.09 -16.97 10.05
N LEU A 61 -25.28 -16.38 10.14
CA LEU A 61 -26.42 -16.95 10.88
C LEU A 61 -27.06 -18.12 10.12
N LYS A 62 -27.19 -17.99 8.78
CA LYS A 62 -27.67 -19.04 7.86
C LYS A 62 -26.68 -20.21 7.71
N GLY A 63 -25.60 -20.24 8.49
CA GLY A 63 -24.65 -21.36 8.59
C GLY A 63 -23.54 -21.38 7.53
N ALA A 64 -23.40 -20.34 6.70
CA ALA A 64 -22.35 -20.28 5.68
C ALA A 64 -20.95 -20.34 6.31
N GLN A 65 -20.08 -21.17 5.75
CA GLN A 65 -18.75 -21.43 6.30
C GLN A 65 -17.71 -20.52 5.66
N PRO A 66 -17.04 -19.62 6.40
CA PRO A 66 -15.99 -18.78 5.84
C PRO A 66 -14.70 -19.57 5.61
N THR A 67 -14.14 -19.42 4.42
CA THR A 67 -12.74 -19.80 4.11
C THR A 67 -11.76 -18.94 4.91
N ASP A 68 -10.52 -19.41 5.08
CA ASP A 68 -9.59 -18.82 6.07
C ASP A 68 -9.33 -17.32 5.88
N THR A 69 -8.91 -16.88 4.69
CA THR A 69 -8.72 -15.46 4.38
C THR A 69 -10.00 -14.64 4.59
N VAL A 70 -11.17 -15.21 4.29
CA VAL A 70 -12.48 -14.56 4.52
C VAL A 70 -12.80 -14.49 6.01
N ARG A 71 -12.45 -15.50 6.81
CA ARG A 71 -12.56 -15.48 8.28
C ARG A 71 -11.70 -14.35 8.85
N THR A 72 -10.48 -14.18 8.37
CA THR A 72 -9.58 -13.07 8.76
C THR A 72 -10.17 -11.71 8.39
N ILE A 73 -10.73 -11.55 7.19
CA ILE A 73 -11.43 -10.32 6.76
C ILE A 73 -12.66 -10.02 7.65
N LEU A 74 -13.50 -11.03 7.94
CA LEU A 74 -14.68 -10.90 8.81
C LEU A 74 -14.31 -10.65 10.28
N SER A 75 -13.15 -11.13 10.73
CA SER A 75 -12.57 -10.85 12.05
C SER A 75 -11.99 -9.44 12.12
N TYR A 76 -11.37 -8.96 11.04
CA TYR A 76 -10.80 -7.62 10.93
C TYR A 76 -11.86 -6.51 10.87
N LYS A 77 -12.98 -6.75 10.16
CA LYS A 77 -14.15 -5.86 10.15
C LYS A 77 -15.07 -6.01 11.37
N GLY A 78 -14.96 -7.09 12.16
CA GLY A 78 -15.73 -7.27 13.39
C GLY A 78 -17.06 -8.03 13.26
N VAL A 79 -17.43 -8.52 12.08
CA VAL A 79 -18.67 -9.30 11.88
C VAL A 79 -18.68 -10.58 12.73
N LEU A 80 -17.52 -11.23 12.89
CA LEU A 80 -17.38 -12.39 13.79
C LEU A 80 -17.51 -11.99 15.27
N TYR A 81 -17.16 -10.75 15.63
CA TYR A 81 -17.33 -10.23 16.99
C TYR A 81 -18.81 -9.90 17.28
N LYS A 82 -19.53 -9.26 16.33
CA LYS A 82 -21.01 -9.12 16.37
C LYS A 82 -21.69 -10.49 16.58
N LYS A 83 -21.27 -11.52 15.84
CA LYS A 83 -21.77 -12.90 16.01
C LYS A 83 -21.45 -13.53 17.38
N HIS A 84 -20.26 -13.28 17.94
CA HIS A 84 -19.91 -13.78 19.28
C HIS A 84 -20.76 -13.11 20.36
N LEU A 85 -20.86 -11.77 20.34
CA LEU A 85 -21.61 -10.98 21.31
C LEU A 85 -23.11 -11.33 21.30
N MET A 86 -23.75 -11.39 20.13
CA MET A 86 -25.15 -11.82 20.00
C MET A 86 -25.35 -13.30 20.41
N GLY A 87 -24.29 -14.12 20.38
CA GLY A 87 -24.28 -15.47 20.96
C GLY A 87 -24.24 -15.49 22.50
N GLY A 88 -23.78 -14.41 23.14
CA GLY A 88 -23.87 -14.18 24.58
C GLY A 88 -25.24 -13.64 25.00
N VAL A 89 -25.79 -12.68 24.24
CA VAL A 89 -27.17 -12.18 24.43
C VAL A 89 -28.18 -13.32 24.39
N LYS A 90 -28.09 -14.19 23.37
CA LYS A 90 -28.96 -15.38 23.24
C LYS A 90 -28.82 -16.42 24.37
N LYS A 91 -27.86 -16.24 25.28
CA LYS A 91 -27.67 -17.04 26.50
C LYS A 91 -28.00 -16.26 27.79
N GLY A 92 -28.50 -15.03 27.69
CA GLY A 92 -28.80 -14.16 28.81
C GLY A 92 -27.58 -13.54 29.51
N ALA A 93 -26.39 -13.55 28.88
CA ALA A 93 -25.17 -13.07 29.52
C ALA A 93 -25.05 -11.54 29.55
N PHE A 94 -25.64 -10.84 28.57
CA PHE A 94 -25.58 -9.38 28.39
C PHE A 94 -26.89 -8.89 27.72
N THR A 95 -27.20 -7.61 27.85
CA THR A 95 -28.24 -6.95 27.03
C THR A 95 -27.78 -6.72 25.57
N GLU A 96 -28.73 -6.46 24.65
CA GLU A 96 -28.40 -6.11 23.26
C GLU A 96 -27.63 -4.78 23.17
N GLU A 97 -28.07 -3.75 23.89
CA GLU A 97 -27.36 -2.47 23.95
C GLU A 97 -25.91 -2.61 24.45
N GLU A 98 -25.67 -3.47 25.43
CA GLU A 98 -24.30 -3.74 25.89
C GLU A 98 -23.45 -4.42 24.82
N ALA A 99 -24.03 -5.33 24.02
CA ALA A 99 -23.33 -5.96 22.91
C ALA A 99 -22.96 -4.92 21.85
N GLU A 100 -23.86 -3.98 21.54
CA GLU A 100 -23.61 -2.89 20.59
C GLU A 100 -22.53 -1.93 21.11
N LYS A 101 -22.63 -1.46 22.36
CA LYS A 101 -21.60 -0.60 22.99
C LYS A 101 -20.22 -1.28 23.04
N LYS A 102 -20.17 -2.61 23.25
CA LYS A 102 -18.92 -3.42 23.18
C LYS A 102 -18.38 -3.51 21.74
N LEU A 103 -19.25 -3.64 20.74
CA LEU A 103 -18.89 -3.68 19.31
C LEU A 103 -18.39 -2.32 18.81
N GLU A 104 -19.07 -1.22 19.14
CA GLU A 104 -18.68 0.16 18.77
C GLU A 104 -17.32 0.55 19.35
N LYS A 105 -17.07 0.25 20.64
CA LYS A 105 -15.76 0.44 21.26
C LYS A 105 -14.67 -0.35 20.51
N TRP A 106 -14.95 -1.60 20.15
CA TRP A 106 -13.99 -2.42 19.41
C TRP A 106 -13.74 -1.88 18.00
N LEU A 107 -14.77 -1.38 17.31
CA LEU A 107 -14.66 -0.78 15.97
C LEU A 107 -13.83 0.50 16.01
N THR A 108 -14.14 1.43 16.91
CA THR A 108 -13.39 2.69 17.08
C THR A 108 -11.94 2.44 17.49
N GLU A 109 -11.68 1.50 18.40
CA GLU A 109 -10.31 1.04 18.71
C GLU A 109 -9.56 0.45 17.51
N LYS A 110 -10.26 -0.21 16.58
CA LYS A 110 -9.65 -0.77 15.36
C LYS A 110 -9.40 0.31 14.32
N GLU A 111 -10.34 1.22 14.13
CA GLU A 111 -10.22 2.33 13.19
C GLU A 111 -9.08 3.27 13.61
N ALA A 112 -8.95 3.62 14.89
CA ALA A 112 -7.79 4.36 15.39
C ALA A 112 -6.45 3.66 15.07
N LYS A 113 -6.37 2.34 15.24
CA LYS A 113 -5.18 1.54 14.90
C LYS A 113 -4.94 1.43 13.38
N ILE A 114 -5.96 1.66 12.55
CA ILE A 114 -5.85 1.71 11.08
C ILE A 114 -5.38 3.10 10.62
N GLN A 115 -5.94 4.18 11.18
CA GLN A 115 -5.54 5.55 10.84
C GLN A 115 -4.10 5.82 11.27
N ALA A 116 -3.71 5.46 12.50
CA ALA A 116 -2.31 5.54 12.96
C ALA A 116 -1.34 4.71 12.10
N LYS A 117 -1.80 3.62 11.47
CA LYS A 117 -0.98 2.88 10.50
C LYS A 117 -0.87 3.61 9.15
N LYS A 118 -1.92 4.28 8.67
CA LYS A 118 -1.87 5.13 7.46
C LYS A 118 -0.98 6.33 7.67
N GLU A 119 -1.22 7.11 8.73
CA GLU A 119 -0.47 8.31 9.10
C GLU A 119 1.04 8.03 9.16
N ARG A 120 1.44 6.87 9.72
CA ARG A 120 2.84 6.42 9.71
C ARG A 120 3.36 6.07 8.30
N ILE A 121 2.55 5.43 7.44
CA ILE A 121 2.95 5.11 6.04
C ILE A 121 3.05 6.39 5.19
N GLU A 122 2.12 7.32 5.38
CA GLU A 122 2.06 8.61 4.70
C GLU A 122 3.24 9.47 5.13
N GLY A 123 3.50 9.61 6.44
CA GLY A 123 4.71 10.28 6.95
C GLY A 123 6.03 9.59 6.57
N GLU A 124 6.07 8.26 6.45
CA GLU A 124 7.23 7.53 5.91
C GLU A 124 7.46 7.82 4.42
N ALA A 125 6.40 8.01 3.63
CA ALA A 125 6.48 8.39 2.23
C ALA A 125 6.88 9.87 2.06
N ASP A 126 6.24 10.79 2.80
CA ASP A 126 6.54 12.22 2.77
C ASP A 126 8.01 12.49 3.18
N ALA A 127 8.51 11.79 4.20
CA ALA A 127 9.92 11.90 4.61
C ALA A 127 10.91 11.31 3.58
N VAL A 128 10.46 10.45 2.65
CA VAL A 128 11.27 10.02 1.50
C VAL A 128 11.22 11.05 0.38
N VAL A 129 10.04 11.60 0.08
CA VAL A 129 9.86 12.66 -0.93
C VAL A 129 10.64 13.93 -0.54
N GLN A 130 10.56 14.36 0.72
CA GLN A 130 11.33 15.51 1.22
C GLN A 130 12.85 15.30 1.05
N LYS A 131 13.37 14.11 1.35
CA LYS A 131 14.80 13.80 1.15
C LYS A 131 15.20 13.73 -0.33
N GLN A 132 14.30 13.33 -1.22
CA GLN A 132 14.52 13.36 -2.66
C GLN A 132 14.57 14.81 -3.17
N LEU A 133 13.60 15.64 -2.77
CA LEU A 133 13.57 17.07 -3.09
C LEU A 133 14.79 17.81 -2.56
N GLU A 134 15.18 17.59 -1.29
CA GLU A 134 16.39 18.17 -0.71
C GLU A 134 17.68 17.71 -1.41
N ALA A 135 17.73 16.48 -1.93
CA ALA A 135 18.87 16.00 -2.70
C ALA A 135 18.90 16.64 -4.10
N GLU A 136 17.72 16.83 -4.72
CA GLU A 136 17.58 17.49 -6.01
C GLU A 136 17.92 18.99 -5.93
N THR A 137 17.47 19.73 -4.91
CA THR A 137 17.82 21.15 -4.75
C THR A 137 19.32 21.32 -4.53
N LYS A 138 19.95 20.55 -3.62
CA LYS A 138 21.39 20.63 -3.37
C LYS A 138 22.22 20.26 -4.61
N LEU A 139 21.76 19.28 -5.40
CA LEU A 139 22.38 18.90 -6.67
C LEU A 139 22.17 19.95 -7.76
N ARG A 140 21.05 20.66 -7.75
CA ARG A 140 20.77 21.79 -8.65
C ARG A 140 21.61 23.02 -8.28
N GLU A 141 21.62 23.42 -7.02
CA GLU A 141 22.44 24.52 -6.48
C GLU A 141 23.92 24.30 -6.77
N ALA A 142 24.43 23.07 -6.58
CA ALA A 142 25.81 22.72 -6.92
C ALA A 142 26.10 22.80 -8.43
N LYS A 143 25.14 22.46 -9.30
CA LYS A 143 25.27 22.63 -10.76
C LYS A 143 25.23 24.10 -11.17
N GLU A 144 24.31 24.88 -10.63
CA GLU A 144 24.19 26.32 -10.91
C GLU A 144 25.46 27.06 -10.44
N ALA A 145 26.00 26.72 -9.27
CA ALA A 145 27.29 27.23 -8.79
C ALA A 145 28.48 26.80 -9.67
N ALA A 146 28.52 25.54 -10.14
CA ALA A 146 29.58 25.07 -11.04
C ALA A 146 29.53 25.71 -12.43
N ILE A 147 28.32 26.02 -12.94
CA ILE A 147 28.13 26.78 -14.18
C ILE A 147 28.55 28.24 -13.96
N ALA A 148 28.15 28.86 -12.84
CA ALA A 148 28.58 30.22 -12.52
C ALA A 148 30.11 30.33 -12.37
N ALA A 149 30.76 29.36 -11.73
CA ALA A 149 32.22 29.30 -11.63
C ALA A 149 32.88 29.19 -13.01
N LYS A 150 32.44 28.26 -13.87
CA LYS A 150 32.97 28.12 -15.23
C LYS A 150 32.72 29.35 -16.12
N ASN A 151 31.57 30.00 -15.98
CA ASN A 151 31.27 31.21 -16.73
C ASN A 151 32.12 32.39 -16.25
N ALA A 152 32.49 32.45 -14.96
CA ALA A 152 33.41 33.44 -14.42
C ALA A 152 34.88 33.16 -14.81
N GLU A 153 35.27 31.88 -14.85
CA GLU A 153 36.57 31.40 -15.33
C GLU A 153 36.77 31.75 -16.82
N LEU A 154 35.82 31.38 -17.68
CA LEU A 154 35.83 31.74 -19.10
C LEU A 154 35.73 33.26 -19.36
N ALA A 155 35.06 34.02 -18.48
CA ALA A 155 35.00 35.48 -18.60
C ALA A 155 36.27 36.18 -18.09
N ALA A 156 37.07 35.53 -17.25
CA ALA A 156 38.41 36.00 -16.88
C ALA A 156 39.42 35.65 -17.99
N GLU A 157 39.41 34.42 -18.49
CA GLU A 157 40.23 33.98 -19.63
C GLU A 157 40.00 34.87 -20.86
N ALA A 158 38.73 35.14 -21.23
CA ALA A 158 38.40 36.05 -22.33
C ALA A 158 38.65 37.54 -22.03
N ALA A 159 38.89 37.94 -20.77
CA ALA A 159 39.33 39.29 -20.44
C ALA A 159 40.86 39.42 -20.53
N GLU A 160 41.59 38.39 -20.09
CA GLU A 160 43.05 38.27 -20.19
C GLU A 160 43.50 38.13 -21.65
N GLU A 161 42.77 37.36 -22.48
CA GLU A 161 42.99 37.27 -23.94
C GLU A 161 42.73 38.60 -24.67
N VAL A 162 41.76 39.41 -24.20
CA VAL A 162 41.50 40.76 -24.74
C VAL A 162 42.54 41.78 -24.25
N GLU A 163 43.07 41.64 -23.05
CA GLU A 163 44.15 42.48 -22.52
C GLU A 163 45.51 42.14 -23.19
N GLU A 164 45.77 40.86 -23.51
CA GLU A 164 46.94 40.42 -24.29
C GLU A 164 46.83 40.85 -25.76
N ALA A 165 45.64 40.76 -26.38
CA ALA A 165 45.40 41.30 -27.73
C ALA A 165 45.57 42.83 -27.79
N ALA A 166 45.10 43.57 -26.78
CA ALA A 166 45.32 45.01 -26.67
C ALA A 166 46.81 45.36 -26.45
N ALA A 167 47.57 44.49 -25.78
CA ALA A 167 49.01 44.67 -25.60
C ALA A 167 49.81 44.41 -26.90
N GLU A 168 49.40 43.46 -27.76
CA GLU A 168 49.97 43.34 -29.12
C GLU A 168 49.61 44.55 -29.99
N GLU A 169 48.43 45.16 -29.82
CA GLU A 169 48.03 46.37 -30.54
C GLU A 169 48.77 47.64 -30.05
N GLU A 170 49.05 47.80 -28.75
CA GLU A 170 49.85 48.92 -28.22
C GLU A 170 51.34 48.82 -28.62
N VAL A 171 51.85 47.63 -28.96
CA VAL A 171 53.18 47.46 -29.59
C VAL A 171 53.17 47.83 -31.08
N ALA A 172 52.00 47.91 -31.72
CA ALA A 172 51.86 48.14 -33.16
C ALA A 172 51.80 49.63 -33.55
N GLU A 173 51.27 50.54 -32.72
CA GLU A 173 51.08 51.95 -33.12
C GLU A 173 51.70 53.02 -32.21
N ALA A 174 52.80 53.62 -32.70
CA ALA A 174 53.09 55.03 -32.45
C ALA A 174 54.03 55.63 -33.53
N PRO A 175 53.67 56.76 -34.18
CA PRO A 175 52.32 57.10 -34.67
C PRO A 175 52.32 57.64 -36.12
N ALA A 176 51.20 57.53 -36.84
CA ALA A 176 50.95 58.30 -38.06
C ALA A 176 49.44 58.49 -38.33
N ALA A 177 48.92 59.68 -38.00
CA ALA A 177 47.53 60.10 -38.25
C ALA A 177 47.23 60.20 -39.77
N GLU A 178 45.97 60.20 -40.26
CA GLU A 178 44.97 61.26 -40.04
C GLU A 178 43.57 60.91 -40.59
N GLU A 179 42.53 61.40 -39.90
CA GLU A 179 41.10 61.57 -40.27
C GLU A 179 40.16 60.42 -40.73
N ALA A 180 38.96 60.47 -40.12
CA ALA A 180 37.64 59.95 -40.55
C ALA A 180 36.56 60.80 -39.79
N PRO A 181 35.22 60.63 -39.95
CA PRO A 181 34.41 59.85 -40.91
C PRO A 181 33.23 60.64 -41.53
N VAL A 182 32.46 60.02 -42.45
CA VAL A 182 30.95 59.93 -42.58
C VAL A 182 30.62 59.18 -43.90
N ALA A 183 29.71 58.20 -44.03
CA ALA A 183 28.26 58.11 -43.71
C ALA A 183 27.39 59.04 -44.61
N GLU A 184 26.19 58.71 -45.12
CA GLU A 184 25.29 57.52 -45.07
C GLU A 184 24.17 57.75 -46.16
N VAL A 185 23.27 56.86 -46.63
CA VAL A 185 22.84 55.45 -46.39
C VAL A 185 22.31 54.89 -47.75
N GLU A 186 22.11 53.58 -47.93
CA GLU A 186 21.05 53.06 -48.83
C GLU A 186 20.38 51.78 -48.28
N THR A 187 19.06 51.81 -48.09
CA THR A 187 18.23 50.70 -47.57
C THR A 187 17.11 50.34 -48.55
N ALA A 188 16.96 49.06 -48.88
CA ALA A 188 15.90 48.56 -49.76
C ALA A 188 14.70 47.98 -48.98
N GLU A 189 13.54 47.96 -49.63
CA GLU A 189 12.21 47.68 -49.03
C GLU A 189 11.78 46.20 -49.12
N ALA A 190 10.64 45.87 -48.48
CA ALA A 190 9.99 44.54 -48.42
C ALA A 190 9.11 44.27 -49.69
N PRO A 191 8.16 43.29 -49.81
CA PRO A 191 7.50 42.43 -48.79
C PRO A 191 7.23 40.95 -49.21
N ALA A 192 6.19 40.35 -48.60
CA ALA A 192 5.67 38.96 -48.62
C ALA A 192 4.97 38.50 -49.94
N GLU A 193 4.41 37.28 -50.12
CA GLU A 193 4.16 36.11 -49.22
C GLU A 193 4.60 34.75 -49.87
N GLU A 194 3.83 33.70 -50.27
CA GLU A 194 2.39 33.36 -50.33
C GLU A 194 2.19 31.80 -50.49
N GLN A 195 0.98 31.28 -50.18
CA GLN A 195 0.44 29.90 -50.44
C GLN A 195 1.00 28.73 -49.60
N GLU A 196 0.24 27.80 -48.96
CA GLU A 196 -0.98 27.00 -49.30
C GLU A 196 -0.73 25.80 -50.23
N ALA A 197 -1.27 24.57 -50.03
CA ALA A 197 -2.21 24.04 -49.02
C ALA A 197 -2.08 22.51 -48.73
N GLU A 198 -2.89 22.07 -47.76
CA GLU A 198 -3.15 20.75 -47.14
C GLU A 198 -3.62 19.58 -48.06
N LYS A 199 -3.44 18.31 -47.59
CA LYS A 199 -4.35 17.12 -47.63
C LYS A 199 -3.56 15.79 -47.70
N VAL A 200 -3.61 14.76 -46.83
CA VAL A 200 -4.61 14.04 -45.98
C VAL A 200 -5.34 12.86 -46.68
N GLU A 201 -4.97 11.62 -46.31
CA GLU A 201 -5.65 10.28 -46.36
C GLU A 201 -4.51 9.22 -46.31
N GLU A 202 -4.29 8.37 -45.28
CA GLU A 202 -5.05 7.22 -44.72
C GLU A 202 -4.83 5.86 -45.47
N ALA A 203 -4.91 4.73 -44.73
CA ALA A 203 -4.38 3.38 -45.08
C ALA A 203 -5.53 2.41 -45.55
N PRO A 204 -5.53 1.05 -45.41
CA PRO A 204 -4.54 0.03 -44.94
C PRO A 204 -4.54 -1.34 -45.75
N VAL A 205 -4.04 -2.46 -45.14
CA VAL A 205 -4.28 -3.92 -45.46
C VAL A 205 -3.38 -4.52 -46.60
N ALA A 206 -2.85 -5.77 -46.64
CA ALA A 206 -3.01 -7.05 -45.88
C ALA A 206 -1.74 -7.97 -45.84
N GLU A 207 -1.83 -9.07 -45.07
CA GLU A 207 -1.29 -10.49 -45.13
C GLU A 207 -0.34 -11.01 -46.26
N GLU A 208 0.36 -12.17 -46.20
CA GLU A 208 0.45 -13.41 -45.35
C GLU A 208 1.90 -14.01 -45.49
N ALA A 209 2.62 -14.54 -44.47
CA ALA A 209 2.62 -15.86 -43.79
C ALA A 209 3.39 -17.06 -44.43
N LYS A 210 4.41 -17.59 -43.69
CA LYS A 210 4.94 -19.00 -43.56
C LYS A 210 6.16 -19.00 -42.61
N GLU A 211 6.36 -19.88 -41.61
CA GLU A 211 6.55 -21.36 -41.56
C GLU A 211 7.85 -21.84 -42.24
N GLU A 212 8.67 -22.77 -41.69
CA GLU A 212 8.45 -23.82 -40.67
C GLU A 212 9.59 -23.95 -39.61
N THR A 213 9.45 -24.90 -38.65
CA THR A 213 10.50 -25.42 -37.75
C THR A 213 10.91 -26.86 -38.13
N PRO A 214 12.08 -27.35 -37.69
CA PRO A 214 12.11 -28.39 -36.65
C PRO A 214 13.23 -28.12 -35.60
N VAL A 215 13.11 -28.45 -34.31
CA VAL A 215 12.85 -29.75 -33.66
C VAL A 215 14.01 -30.75 -33.81
N ALA A 216 14.87 -30.74 -32.79
CA ALA A 216 15.83 -31.79 -32.42
C ALA A 216 16.00 -31.72 -30.89
N GLU A 217 16.19 -32.85 -30.21
CA GLU A 217 16.08 -32.94 -28.74
C GLU A 217 16.96 -34.07 -28.18
N GLU A 218 17.56 -33.85 -27.01
CA GLU A 218 18.15 -34.92 -26.18
C GLU A 218 17.94 -34.60 -24.68
N ALA A 219 17.63 -35.62 -23.89
CA ALA A 219 17.35 -35.53 -22.47
C ALA A 219 18.39 -36.31 -21.65
N LYS A 220 18.51 -36.02 -20.36
CA LYS A 220 19.18 -36.93 -19.42
C LYS A 220 18.43 -37.04 -18.09
N GLU A 221 18.11 -38.27 -17.73
CA GLU A 221 17.39 -38.66 -16.52
C GLU A 221 18.29 -39.58 -15.66
N GLU A 222 18.43 -39.25 -14.38
CA GLU A 222 18.88 -40.09 -13.26
C GLU A 222 18.77 -39.22 -11.99
N ALA A 223 18.45 -39.68 -10.78
CA ALA A 223 17.59 -40.77 -10.28
C ALA A 223 17.37 -40.45 -8.76
N PRO A 224 16.29 -40.88 -8.10
CA PRO A 224 16.01 -40.43 -6.73
C PRO A 224 16.84 -41.15 -5.66
N ALA A 225 17.37 -40.40 -4.69
CA ALA A 225 18.05 -40.92 -3.50
C ALA A 225 17.10 -41.02 -2.29
N ALA A 226 17.38 -41.97 -1.40
CA ALA A 226 16.44 -42.49 -0.41
C ALA A 226 16.04 -41.53 0.73
N GLU A 227 14.77 -41.65 1.11
CA GLU A 227 14.30 -41.91 2.47
C GLU A 227 15.34 -41.83 3.60
N ALA A 228 15.22 -40.79 4.43
CA ALA A 228 15.80 -40.73 5.76
C ALA A 228 14.72 -40.23 6.75
N SER A 229 14.00 -41.17 7.36
CA SER A 229 13.03 -40.87 8.40
C SER A 229 13.71 -40.75 9.75
N GLU A 230 13.57 -39.62 10.44
CA GLU A 230 13.82 -39.55 11.87
C GLU A 230 12.61 -38.98 12.60
N LYS A 231 12.19 -39.68 13.66
CA LYS A 231 11.06 -39.31 14.54
C LYS A 231 11.62 -38.75 15.86
N PRO A 232 10.82 -37.99 16.63
CA PRO A 232 11.38 -37.01 17.57
C PRO A 232 12.09 -37.64 18.77
N ALA A 233 13.16 -36.99 19.20
CA ALA A 233 13.73 -37.18 20.52
C ALA A 233 12.75 -36.61 21.58
N GLU A 234 12.10 -37.51 22.31
CA GLU A 234 11.37 -37.20 23.54
C GLU A 234 12.34 -37.26 24.72
N GLU A 235 12.72 -36.12 25.30
CA GLU A 235 13.39 -36.09 26.60
C GLU A 235 12.48 -35.44 27.65
N LYS A 236 12.06 -36.27 28.62
CA LYS A 236 11.39 -35.80 29.83
C LYS A 236 12.38 -35.13 30.77
N ALA A 237 12.04 -33.93 31.22
CA ALA A 237 12.40 -33.47 32.57
C ALA A 237 11.11 -33.40 33.40
N GLU A 238 11.00 -34.19 34.47
CA GLU A 238 9.80 -34.38 35.27
C GLU A 238 10.14 -34.34 36.78
N ALA A 239 9.24 -33.79 37.59
CA ALA A 239 9.31 -33.67 39.07
C ALA A 239 10.37 -32.66 39.62
N LYS A 240 10.22 -32.08 40.82
CA LYS A 240 9.16 -32.18 41.87
C LYS A 240 9.01 -30.87 42.66
N ALA A 241 8.17 -30.88 43.72
CA ALA A 241 7.71 -29.78 44.59
C ALA A 241 6.64 -28.89 43.92
N GLU A 242 5.35 -28.94 44.25
CA GLU A 242 4.63 -29.54 45.40
C GLU A 242 5.00 -28.91 46.76
N GLU A 243 4.31 -27.81 47.10
CA GLU A 243 3.84 -27.57 48.48
C GLU A 243 2.45 -26.90 48.44
N VAL A 244 1.56 -27.30 49.33
CA VAL A 244 0.22 -26.75 49.53
C VAL A 244 0.01 -26.57 51.04
N PRO A 245 -0.50 -25.41 51.49
CA PRO A 245 -1.23 -25.35 52.75
C PRO A 245 -2.70 -24.98 52.51
N ALA A 246 -3.60 -25.85 52.95
CA ALA A 246 -5.02 -25.56 53.14
C ALA A 246 -5.40 -25.92 54.59
N ALA A 247 -6.10 -25.00 55.25
CA ALA A 247 -6.78 -25.14 56.54
C ALA A 247 -7.90 -24.06 56.52
N GLU A 248 -9.18 -24.27 56.90
CA GLU A 248 -9.74 -24.84 58.15
C GLU A 248 -9.26 -24.08 59.40
N GLU A 249 -10.09 -23.48 60.27
CA GLU A 249 -11.55 -23.25 60.31
C GLU A 249 -11.82 -21.73 60.64
N LYS A 250 -13.00 -21.17 60.98
CA LYS A 250 -14.36 -21.68 61.33
C LYS A 250 -15.42 -20.58 61.08
N PRO A 251 -16.71 -20.89 60.84
CA PRO A 251 -17.75 -19.86 60.79
C PRO A 251 -18.18 -19.37 62.19
N GLU A 252 -18.50 -18.09 62.30
CA GLU A 252 -19.17 -17.52 63.48
C GLU A 252 -20.61 -17.12 63.11
N GLU A 253 -21.55 -17.98 63.50
CA GLU A 253 -22.98 -17.71 63.50
C GLU A 253 -23.34 -17.18 64.90
N ASN A 254 -23.81 -15.93 64.99
CA ASN A 254 -24.37 -15.41 66.24
C ASN A 254 -25.66 -14.64 65.99
N GLU A 255 -26.74 -15.17 66.57
CA GLU A 255 -28.10 -14.68 66.54
C GLU A 255 -28.35 -13.80 67.78
N GLU A 256 -28.56 -12.48 67.64
CA GLU A 256 -29.17 -11.67 68.70
C GLU A 256 -30.47 -11.01 68.22
N ALA A 257 -31.50 -11.14 69.06
CA ALA A 257 -32.90 -10.89 68.75
C ALA A 257 -33.29 -9.40 68.69
N PRO A 258 -34.40 -9.06 68.00
CA PRO A 258 -34.95 -7.70 68.01
C PRO A 258 -35.43 -7.29 69.41
N LYS A 259 -35.05 -6.09 69.86
CA LYS A 259 -35.50 -5.52 71.14
C LYS A 259 -36.81 -4.75 70.98
N GLU A 260 -37.94 -5.41 71.25
CA GLU A 260 -39.17 -4.70 71.61
C GLU A 260 -39.04 -4.05 73.00
N LYS A 261 -39.03 -2.71 73.04
CA LYS A 261 -39.63 -1.87 74.10
C LYS A 261 -40.08 -0.56 73.46
N GLY A 262 -41.26 0.01 73.73
CA GLY A 262 -42.32 -0.40 74.65
C GLY A 262 -42.48 0.60 75.81
N ALA A 263 -43.41 1.55 75.62
CA ALA A 263 -43.67 2.71 76.48
C ALA A 263 -42.48 3.72 76.57
N ASP A 264 -42.67 5.00 76.92
CA ASP A 264 -43.87 5.72 77.41
C ASP A 264 -43.85 7.21 76.97
N SER A 265 -44.99 7.90 77.11
CA SER A 265 -45.20 9.37 76.99
C SER A 265 -44.96 10.03 75.62
#